data_AF-A0A355AN12-F1
#
_entry.id   AF-A0A355AN12-F1
#
_cell.length_a   1.000
_cell.length_b   1.000
_cell.length_c   1.000
_cell.angle_alpha   90.00
_cell.angle_beta   90.00
_cell.angle_gamma   90.00
#
_symmetry.space_group_name_H-M   'P 1'
#
loop_
_entity.id
_entity.type
_entity.pdbx_description
1 polymer ?
#
loop_
_entity_poly.entity_id
_entity_poly.type
_entity_poly.pdbx_seq_one_letter_code
_entity_poly.pdbx_strand_id
1 'polypeptide(L)'
;KGWIEVRDKAHPATPEGWTLTQVVSGDKRTTREYPPASSVLANLEAFADAAEGGTPYPVTQKEMVANIAALEAIIESARTGQKVMVQ
;
A
#
# COMPACT_ATOMS: atom_id res chain seq x y z
N LYS A 1 1.20 -8.92 15.83
CA LYS A 1 2.03 -9.58 14.78
C LYS A 1 1.10 -10.15 13.73
N GLY A 2 1.43 -10.02 12.45
CA GLY A 2 0.55 -10.44 11.36
C GLY A 2 1.08 -9.92 10.04
N TRP A 3 0.36 -10.23 8.97
CA TRP A 3 0.63 -9.71 7.63
C TRP A 3 -0.68 -9.39 6.92
N ILE A 4 -0.58 -8.45 5.97
CA ILE A 4 -1.63 -8.09 5.03
C ILE A 4 -1.03 -8.22 3.63
N GLU A 5 -1.81 -8.74 2.70
CA GLU A 5 -1.48 -8.81 1.29
C GLU A 5 -2.63 -8.18 0.50
N VAL A 6 -2.28 -7.27 -0.41
CA VAL A 6 -3.20 -6.72 -1.41
C VAL A 6 -2.74 -7.22 -2.77
N ARG A 7 -3.64 -7.84 -3.53
CA ARG A 7 -3.37 -8.29 -4.91
C ARG A 7 -4.40 -7.76 -5.87
N ASP A 8 -3.94 -7.01 -6.86
CA ASP A 8 -4.74 -6.70 -8.04
C ASP A 8 -5.07 -7.97 -8.82
N LYS A 9 -6.31 -8.05 -9.33
CA LYS A 9 -6.76 -9.19 -10.16
C LYS A 9 -6.30 -9.07 -11.62
N ALA A 10 -5.99 -7.86 -12.06
CA ALA A 10 -5.57 -7.54 -13.42
C ALA A 10 -4.59 -6.35 -13.43
N HIS A 11 -4.05 -6.01 -14.61
CA HIS A 11 -3.20 -4.83 -14.76
C HIS A 11 -3.96 -3.55 -14.32
N PRO A 12 -3.34 -2.61 -13.58
CA PRO A 12 -4.04 -1.42 -13.05
C PRO A 12 -4.74 -0.55 -14.11
N ALA A 13 -4.26 -0.56 -15.36
CA ALA A 13 -4.91 0.14 -16.47
C ALA A 13 -6.25 -0.49 -16.94
N THR A 14 -6.54 -1.73 -16.52
CA THR A 14 -7.76 -2.48 -16.81
C THR A 14 -8.24 -3.17 -15.53
N PRO A 15 -8.75 -2.41 -14.55
CA PRO A 15 -8.99 -2.93 -13.20
C PRO A 15 -10.13 -3.95 -13.18
N GLU A 16 -9.85 -5.12 -12.58
CA GLU A 16 -10.85 -6.17 -12.30
C GLU A 16 -11.14 -6.27 -10.79
N GLY A 17 -10.70 -5.28 -10.01
CA GLY A 17 -10.76 -5.25 -8.55
C GLY A 17 -9.55 -5.91 -7.90
N TRP A 18 -9.56 -6.01 -6.57
CA TRP A 18 -8.45 -6.58 -5.81
C TRP A 18 -8.92 -7.47 -4.66
N THR A 19 -8.00 -8.29 -4.17
CA THR A 19 -8.19 -9.09 -2.96
C THR A 19 -7.32 -8.56 -1.83
N LEU A 20 -7.89 -8.43 -0.64
CA LEU A 20 -7.17 -8.14 0.59
C LEU A 20 -7.21 -9.39 1.45
N THR A 21 -6.04 -9.98 1.69
CA THR A 21 -5.89 -11.08 2.64
C THR A 21 -5.16 -10.59 3.87
N GLN A 22 -5.69 -10.88 5.06
CA GLN A 22 -5.05 -10.55 6.32
C GLN A 22 -4.96 -11.77 7.25
N VAL A 23 -3.86 -11.82 8.00
CA VAL A 23 -3.66 -12.77 9.10
C VAL A 23 -3.13 -12.01 10.30
N VAL A 24 -3.92 -11.97 11.37
CA VAL A 24 -3.51 -11.45 12.67
C VAL A 24 -3.17 -12.65 13.57
N SER A 25 -2.08 -12.55 14.33
CA SER A 25 -1.62 -13.63 15.20
C SER A 25 -2.70 -14.04 16.20
N GLY A 26 -3.13 -15.29 16.13
CA GLY A 26 -4.22 -15.84 16.96
C GLY A 26 -5.57 -15.90 16.24
N ASP A 27 -5.71 -15.22 15.10
CA ASP A 27 -6.95 -15.18 14.33
C ASP A 27 -6.88 -16.06 13.07
N LYS A 28 -8.05 -16.36 12.52
CA LYS A 28 -8.16 -17.02 11.22
C LYS A 28 -7.78 -16.05 10.09
N ARG A 29 -7.17 -16.60 9.05
CA ARG A 29 -6.98 -15.90 7.76
C ARG A 29 -8.33 -15.42 7.24
N THR A 30 -8.41 -14.16 6.86
CA THR A 30 -9.60 -13.58 6.20
C THR A 30 -9.21 -12.97 4.87
N THR A 31 -10.08 -13.13 3.87
CA THR A 31 -9.92 -12.53 2.55
C THR A 31 -11.19 -11.77 2.19
N ARG A 32 -11.03 -10.56 1.65
CA ARG A 32 -12.11 -9.73 1.14
C ARG A 32 -11.83 -9.36 -0.31
N GLU A 33 -12.89 -9.30 -1.11
CA GLU A 33 -12.83 -8.80 -2.47
C GLU A 33 -13.34 -7.37 -2.54
N TYR A 34 -12.71 -6.58 -3.40
CA TYR A 34 -13.13 -5.22 -3.69
C TYR A 34 -13.40 -5.10 -5.19
N PRO A 35 -14.40 -4.29 -5.59
CA PRO A 35 -14.71 -4.07 -6.99
C PRO A 35 -13.58 -3.30 -7.69
N PRO A 36 -13.57 -3.31 -9.04
CA PRO A 36 -12.74 -2.39 -9.82
C PRO A 36 -12.85 -0.94 -9.35
N ALA A 37 -11.73 -0.24 -9.31
CA ALA A 37 -11.67 1.19 -9.02
C ALA A 37 -10.64 1.87 -9.93
N SER A 38 -10.91 3.10 -10.33
CA SER A 38 -9.95 3.94 -11.05
C SER A 38 -8.96 4.57 -10.06
N SER A 39 -8.06 3.75 -9.53
CA SER A 39 -7.12 4.16 -8.47
C SER A 39 -6.21 5.32 -8.89
N VAL A 40 -5.82 5.37 -10.16
CA VAL A 40 -5.03 6.47 -10.72
C VAL A 40 -5.81 7.79 -10.72
N LEU A 41 -7.07 7.77 -11.18
CA LEU A 41 -7.90 8.98 -11.17
C LEU A 41 -8.17 9.45 -9.74
N ALA A 42 -8.57 8.53 -8.85
CA ALA A 42 -8.82 8.86 -7.45
C ALA A 42 -7.59 9.46 -6.75
N ASN A 43 -6.39 9.01 -7.12
CA ASN A 43 -5.14 9.57 -6.62
C ASN A 43 -4.92 11.02 -7.05
N LEU A 44 -5.16 11.32 -8.34
CA LEU A 44 -5.02 12.66 -8.91
C LEU A 44 -6.08 13.62 -8.36
N GLU A 45 -7.31 13.16 -8.20
CA GLU A 45 -8.41 13.94 -7.61
C GLU A 45 -8.10 14.29 -6.14
N ALA A 46 -7.60 13.33 -5.35
CA ALA A 46 -7.19 13.58 -3.97
C ALA A 46 -6.00 14.56 -3.88
N PHE A 47 -5.08 14.51 -4.84
CA PHE A 47 -3.98 15.47 -4.93
C PHE A 47 -4.48 16.88 -5.25
N ALA A 48 -5.39 17.00 -6.22
CA ALA A 48 -5.99 18.29 -6.59
C ALA A 48 -6.76 18.92 -5.43
N ASP A 49 -7.62 18.15 -4.76
CA ASP A 49 -8.40 18.63 -3.59
C ASP A 49 -7.47 19.13 -2.46
N ALA A 50 -6.41 18.38 -2.15
CA ALA A 50 -5.43 18.78 -1.15
C ALA A 50 -4.66 20.06 -1.55
N ALA A 51 -4.30 20.20 -2.83
CA ALA A 51 -3.57 21.36 -3.34
C ALA A 51 -4.42 22.64 -3.32
N GLU A 52 -5.75 22.51 -3.47
CA GLU A 52 -6.71 23.61 -3.37
C GLU A 52 -7.07 23.97 -1.91
N GLY A 53 -6.50 23.27 -0.92
CA GLY A 53 -6.76 23.49 0.50
C GLY A 53 -8.00 22.76 1.04
N GLY A 54 -8.52 21.79 0.27
CA GLY A 54 -9.62 20.91 0.66
C GLY A 54 -9.19 19.79 1.60
N THR A 55 -9.62 18.55 1.30
CA THR A 55 -9.30 17.38 2.13
C THR A 55 -7.79 17.11 2.08
N PRO A 56 -7.13 16.85 3.23
CA PRO A 56 -5.73 16.44 3.21
C PRO A 56 -5.52 15.19 2.35
N TYR A 57 -4.44 15.18 1.58
CA TYR A 57 -4.07 14.03 0.77
C TYR A 57 -3.96 12.77 1.63
N PRO A 58 -4.53 11.61 1.21
CA PRO A 58 -4.73 10.46 2.08
C PRO A 58 -3.44 9.73 2.49
N VAL A 59 -2.29 10.07 1.90
CA VAL A 59 -0.98 9.56 2.30
C VAL A 59 -0.18 10.71 2.88
N THR A 60 0.10 10.66 4.18
CA THR A 60 0.87 11.71 4.85
C THR A 60 2.33 11.69 4.39
N GLN A 61 3.03 12.83 4.50
CA GLN A 61 4.46 12.88 4.19
C GLN A 61 5.29 11.89 5.02
N LYS A 62 4.90 11.64 6.27
CA LYS A 62 5.52 10.64 7.14
C LYS A 62 5.39 9.23 6.54
N GLU A 63 4.21 8.88 6.04
CA GLU A 63 3.98 7.58 5.39
C GLU A 63 4.73 7.45 4.07
N MET A 64 4.83 8.53 3.29
CA MET A 64 5.64 8.54 2.06
C MET A 64 7.12 8.25 2.37
N VAL A 65 7.68 8.89 3.40
CA VAL A 65 9.07 8.65 3.84
C VAL A 65 9.23 7.22 4.36
N ALA A 66 8.30 6.73 5.18
CA ALA A 66 8.35 5.36 5.70
C ALA A 66 8.29 4.30 4.59
N ASN A 67 7.56 4.57 3.50
CA ASN A 67 7.51 3.68 2.35
C ASN A 67 8.87 3.56 1.66
N ILE A 68 9.60 4.67 1.50
CA ILE A 68 10.95 4.66 0.94
C ILE A 68 11.95 3.99 1.88
N ALA A 69 11.88 4.29 3.18
CA ALA A 69 12.75 3.64 4.18
C ALA A 69 12.57 2.11 4.19
N ALA A 70 11.34 1.62 3.98
CA ALA A 70 11.07 0.19 3.85
C ALA A 70 11.72 -0.40 2.59
N LEU A 71 11.62 0.28 1.44
CA LEU A 71 12.28 -0.14 0.19
C LEU A 71 13.81 -0.20 0.35
N GLU A 72 14.41 0.81 0.97
CA GLU A 72 15.85 0.87 1.24
C GLU A 72 16.31 -0.29 2.13
N ALA A 73 15.56 -0.59 3.20
CA ALA A 73 15.85 -1.72 4.07
C ALA A 73 15.73 -3.07 3.34
N ILE A 74 14.77 -3.22 2.43
CA ILE A 74 14.63 -4.43 1.59
C ILE A 74 15.84 -4.59 0.67
N ILE A 75 16.29 -3.51 0.03
CA ILE A 75 17.46 -3.52 -0.86
C ILE A 75 18.71 -3.94 -0.09
N GLU A 76 18.95 -3.35 1.08
CA GLU A 76 20.12 -3.67 1.91
C GLU A 76 20.05 -5.10 2.46
N SER A 77 18.87 -5.55 2.88
CA SER A 77 18.63 -6.94 3.31
C SER A 77 18.94 -7.93 2.20
N ALA A 78 18.46 -7.67 0.98
CA ALA A 78 18.73 -8.53 -0.18
C ALA A 78 20.22 -8.57 -0.55
N ARG A 79 20.92 -7.43 -0.43
CA ARG A 79 22.36 -7.32 -0.71
C ARG A 79 23.23 -8.06 0.31
N THR A 80 22.83 -8.06 1.58
CA THR A 80 23.64 -8.61 2.69
C THR A 80 23.21 -9.99 3.15
N GLY A 81 21.99 -10.42 2.83
CA GLY A 81 21.37 -11.62 3.38
C GLY A 81 21.03 -11.49 4.87
N GLN A 82 21.02 -10.28 5.44
CA GLN A 82 20.78 -10.03 6.86
C GLN A 82 19.48 -9.27 7.08
N LYS A 83 18.92 -9.37 8.30
CA LYS A 83 17.77 -8.56 8.70
C LYS A 83 18.19 -7.10 8.89
N VAL A 84 17.45 -6.18 8.26
CA VAL A 84 17.65 -4.73 8.37
C VAL A 84 16.43 -4.11 9.03
N MET A 85 16.64 -3.23 10.01
CA MET A 85 15.56 -2.46 10.62
C MET A 85 15.15 -1.31 9.68
N VAL A 86 13.84 -1.12 9.49
CA VAL A 86 13.30 0.06 8.80
C VAL A 86 13.49 1.26 9.72
N GLN A 87 14.06 2.34 9.19
CA GLN A 87 14.30 3.60 9.91
C GLN A 87 13.06 4.50 9.94
#